data_AF-I0Z5E0-F1
#
_entry.id   AF-I0Z5E0-F1
#
_cell.length_a   1.000
_cell.length_b   1.000
_cell.length_c   1.000
_cell.angle_alpha   90.00
_cell.angle_beta   90.00
_cell.angle_gamma   90.00
#
_symmetry.space_group_name_H-M   'P 1'
#
loop_
_entity.id
_entity.type
_entity.pdbx_description
1 polymer ?
#
loop_
_entity_poly.entity_id
_entity_poly.type
_entity_poly.pdbx_seq_one_letter_code
_entity_poly.pdbx_strand_id
1 'polypeptide(L)'
;MGSGYLGLDPVLPSVGIGAPLAYQPYTPFDNSATERQLADLFPNHLDMLNVPGLPQIDPYHAVFQEDPLFGPSVEEGQEGEEKPRSKMQEKNRRAQRRFRERQKTKFTELTGKVEELEGRLGELLSEKARLEDRTTILEHTLEMRRATSGETDDSLARRFSSVELSDTGASSSSPAGHVPSPLPHGALMAPGLSDDLAEGSVRFFHDELRLSLPFNGEHTLTLEDLKKTTPRDIICIYEQYVEELRSCLQVEAAHQPLTPAAVRVVKLANEISTLLLRAWALNPVAMRQMHQQLSAHAEERTPDARNEHRRIAACLRLTEEQREKLVAVTARFQHQRSTLLTQRQGIYARLQRPSDHVNVTQEAIDEFLRAHDAMKMLKINLCQEHWETLSYGSTATQLLTPWQMATLLVESYPQWYDFLALAEVLDEK
;
A
#
# COMPACT_ATOMS: atom_id res chain seq x y z
N MET A 1 18.29 -11.87 -19.54
CA MET A 1 17.00 -11.43 -20.12
C MET A 1 16.15 -11.03 -18.93
N GLY A 2 15.99 -9.72 -18.77
CA GLY A 2 15.73 -9.07 -17.47
C GLY A 2 14.25 -9.03 -17.08
N SER A 3 14.03 -9.18 -15.78
CA SER A 3 12.75 -9.05 -15.09
C SER A 3 12.15 -7.65 -15.29
N GLY A 4 10.91 -7.62 -15.77
CA GLY A 4 10.13 -6.43 -16.05
C GLY A 4 9.56 -5.83 -14.77
N TYR A 5 10.41 -5.21 -13.95
CA TYR A 5 9.99 -4.02 -13.23
C TYR A 5 9.66 -2.98 -14.28
N LEU A 6 8.40 -2.54 -14.35
CA LEU A 6 7.99 -1.39 -15.17
C LEU A 6 8.59 -0.10 -14.60
N GLY A 7 9.90 0.05 -14.76
CA GLY A 7 10.55 1.34 -14.91
C GLY A 7 10.18 1.86 -16.29
N LEU A 8 9.21 2.76 -16.34
CA LEU A 8 8.98 3.59 -17.51
C LEU A 8 10.15 4.57 -17.61
N ASP A 9 11.18 4.23 -18.38
CA ASP A 9 12.09 5.22 -18.93
C ASP A 9 11.31 6.11 -19.92
N PRO A 10 11.40 7.44 -19.83
CA PRO A 10 10.72 8.32 -20.76
C PRO A 10 11.50 8.34 -22.08
N VAL A 11 11.09 7.50 -23.03
CA VAL A 11 11.39 7.76 -24.44
C VAL A 11 10.52 8.95 -24.84
N LEU A 12 11.08 10.16 -24.75
CA LEU A 12 10.47 11.36 -25.33
C LEU A 12 10.38 11.17 -26.85
N PRO A 13 9.18 11.19 -27.46
CA PRO A 13 9.09 11.29 -28.91
C PRO A 13 9.62 12.67 -29.31
N SER A 14 10.52 12.72 -30.31
CA SER A 14 10.89 13.99 -30.93
C SER A 14 9.65 14.58 -31.60
N VAL A 15 9.06 15.59 -30.97
CA VAL A 15 7.92 16.31 -31.52
C VAL A 15 8.45 17.19 -32.66
N GLY A 16 8.07 16.83 -33.88
CA GLY A 16 8.27 17.66 -35.06
C GLY A 16 7.56 19.00 -34.88
N ILE A 17 8.29 20.07 -35.18
CA ILE A 17 7.81 21.45 -35.15
C ILE A 17 6.64 21.58 -36.15
N GLY A 18 5.42 21.74 -35.64
CA GLY A 18 4.22 21.85 -36.45
C GLY A 18 3.11 22.68 -35.79
N ALA A 19 2.97 23.93 -36.27
CA ALA A 19 1.84 24.87 -36.21
C ALA A 19 1.32 25.37 -34.83
N PRO A 20 1.03 26.69 -34.69
CA PRO A 20 0.53 27.28 -33.45
C PRO A 20 -0.96 26.94 -33.23
N LEU A 21 -1.27 26.35 -32.08
CA LEU A 21 -2.64 26.15 -31.61
C LEU A 21 -3.22 27.46 -31.07
N ALA A 22 -4.46 27.74 -31.47
CA ALA A 22 -5.22 28.91 -31.06
C ALA A 22 -5.49 28.90 -29.55
N TYR A 23 -5.29 30.06 -28.93
CA TYR A 23 -5.50 30.33 -27.51
C TYR A 23 -6.99 30.18 -27.15
N GLN A 24 -7.33 29.23 -26.27
CA GLN A 24 -8.63 29.21 -25.58
C GLN A 24 -8.49 29.88 -24.21
N PRO A 25 -9.36 30.85 -23.86
CA PRO A 25 -9.33 31.48 -22.55
C PRO A 25 -9.79 30.53 -21.43
N TYR A 26 -9.08 30.62 -20.31
CA TYR A 26 -9.23 29.83 -19.09
C TYR A 26 -10.54 30.15 -18.34
N THR A 27 -11.27 29.11 -17.93
CA THR A 27 -12.33 29.20 -16.91
C THR A 27 -11.79 28.71 -15.56
N PRO A 28 -12.01 29.44 -14.45
CA PRO A 28 -11.57 29.00 -13.12
C PRO A 28 -12.23 27.68 -12.72
N PHE A 29 -11.42 26.79 -12.14
CA PHE A 29 -11.82 25.45 -11.70
C PHE A 29 -12.64 25.55 -10.40
N ASP A 30 -13.87 25.03 -10.42
CA ASP A 30 -14.79 25.01 -9.27
C ASP A 30 -14.45 23.83 -8.34
N ASN A 31 -13.84 24.13 -7.19
CA ASN A 31 -13.47 23.12 -6.21
C ASN A 31 -14.66 22.36 -5.62
N SER A 32 -15.87 22.92 -5.65
CA SER A 32 -17.08 22.26 -5.13
C SER A 32 -17.53 21.06 -5.99
N ALA A 33 -17.13 21.04 -7.27
CA ALA A 33 -17.36 19.90 -8.15
C ALA A 33 -16.45 18.71 -7.81
N THR A 34 -15.24 18.97 -7.30
CA THR A 34 -14.26 17.92 -6.96
C THR A 34 -14.62 17.20 -5.65
N GLU A 35 -15.15 17.91 -4.66
CA GLU A 35 -15.65 17.30 -3.41
C GLU A 35 -16.92 16.47 -3.64
N ARG A 36 -17.83 16.93 -4.52
CA ARG A 36 -18.99 16.13 -4.95
C ARG A 36 -18.57 14.94 -5.82
N GLN A 37 -17.59 15.09 -6.72
CA GLN A 37 -17.05 13.97 -7.49
C GLN A 37 -16.37 12.92 -6.60
N LEU A 38 -15.70 13.29 -5.51
CA LEU A 38 -15.15 12.31 -4.57
C LEU A 38 -16.25 11.56 -3.80
N ALA A 39 -17.36 12.21 -3.45
CA ALA A 39 -18.52 11.53 -2.85
C ALA A 39 -19.26 10.63 -3.89
N ASP A 40 -19.30 11.05 -5.16
CA ASP A 40 -19.96 10.33 -6.26
C ASP A 40 -19.07 9.26 -6.94
N LEU A 41 -17.76 9.22 -6.66
CA LEU A 41 -16.83 8.19 -7.15
C LEU A 41 -16.88 6.89 -6.30
N PHE A 42 -17.46 6.94 -5.10
CA PHE A 42 -17.57 5.79 -4.18
C PHE A 42 -18.99 5.38 -3.72
N PRO A 43 -20.11 5.64 -4.44
CA PRO A 43 -21.44 5.29 -3.94
C PRO A 43 -21.73 3.78 -3.97
N ASN A 44 -21.03 3.00 -4.80
CA ASN A 44 -21.33 1.59 -5.05
C ASN A 44 -20.25 0.59 -4.55
N HIS A 45 -19.17 1.06 -3.91
CA HIS A 45 -18.14 0.15 -3.39
C HIS A 45 -18.54 -0.53 -2.07
N LEU A 46 -19.63 -0.05 -1.45
CA LEU A 46 -20.19 -0.47 -0.18
C LEU A 46 -20.98 -1.80 -0.25
N ASP A 47 -21.61 -2.12 -1.38
CA ASP A 47 -22.48 -3.30 -1.50
C ASP A 47 -21.75 -4.60 -1.89
N MET A 48 -20.49 -4.51 -2.36
CA MET A 48 -19.72 -5.70 -2.78
C MET A 48 -19.12 -6.50 -1.61
N LEU A 49 -19.16 -5.98 -0.38
CA LEU A 49 -18.62 -6.66 0.81
C LEU A 49 -19.70 -7.28 1.70
N ASN A 50 -20.98 -7.14 1.36
CA ASN A 50 -22.09 -7.70 2.13
C ASN A 50 -22.79 -8.79 1.31
N VAL A 51 -22.38 -10.06 1.50
CA VAL A 51 -23.03 -11.22 0.86
C VAL A 51 -24.16 -11.73 1.77
N PRO A 52 -25.44 -11.56 1.42
CA PRO A 52 -26.54 -12.11 2.20
C PRO A 52 -26.74 -13.59 1.86
N GLY A 53 -26.72 -14.49 2.86
CA GLY A 53 -27.22 -15.86 2.69
C GLY A 53 -26.42 -17.03 3.29
N LEU A 54 -25.46 -16.83 4.19
CA LEU A 54 -24.86 -17.96 4.90
C LEU A 54 -25.77 -18.46 6.03
N PRO A 55 -26.13 -19.76 6.07
CA PRO A 55 -26.91 -20.32 7.17
C PRO A 55 -26.10 -20.28 8.47
N GLN A 56 -26.69 -19.73 9.54
CA GLN A 56 -26.17 -19.83 10.89
C GLN A 56 -26.17 -21.30 11.32
N ILE A 57 -24.99 -21.91 11.37
CA ILE A 57 -24.78 -23.20 12.01
C ILE A 57 -24.30 -22.93 13.43
N ASP A 58 -25.07 -23.43 14.39
CA ASP A 58 -24.84 -23.31 15.84
C ASP A 58 -23.51 -24.00 16.23
N PRO A 59 -22.50 -23.28 16.76
CA PRO A 59 -21.16 -23.81 16.97
C PRO A 59 -21.00 -24.63 18.27
N TYR A 60 -22.07 -24.88 19.03
CA TYR A 60 -21.98 -25.58 20.32
C TYR A 60 -22.70 -26.93 20.31
N HIS A 61 -22.19 -27.91 19.56
CA HIS A 61 -22.58 -29.31 19.79
C HIS A 61 -21.56 -30.36 19.29
N ALA A 62 -20.42 -30.50 19.97
CA ALA A 62 -19.62 -31.75 20.06
C ALA A 62 -18.50 -31.55 21.12
N VAL A 63 -18.77 -31.86 22.39
CA VAL A 63 -18.33 -33.09 23.10
C VAL A 63 -16.81 -33.27 23.13
N PHE A 64 -16.23 -32.93 24.28
CA PHE A 64 -14.92 -33.37 24.75
C PHE A 64 -14.89 -34.91 24.87
N GLN A 65 -13.98 -35.55 24.17
CA GLN A 65 -13.44 -36.87 24.55
C GLN A 65 -11.93 -36.72 24.65
N GLU A 66 -11.43 -36.90 25.88
CA GLU A 66 -10.01 -36.92 26.21
C GLU A 66 -9.38 -38.23 25.69
N ASP A 67 -8.25 -38.11 24.98
CA ASP A 67 -7.40 -39.24 24.59
C ASP A 67 -6.08 -39.18 25.40
N PRO A 68 -5.79 -40.14 26.28
CA PRO A 68 -4.54 -40.19 27.03
C PRO A 68 -3.62 -41.30 26.48
N LEU A 69 -2.65 -40.99 25.62
CA LEU A 69 -1.70 -42.02 25.13
C LEU A 69 -0.29 -41.46 24.84
N PHE A 70 0.47 -41.20 25.91
CA PHE A 70 1.94 -41.26 25.87
C PHE A 70 2.37 -42.57 26.55
N GLY A 71 2.67 -43.58 25.75
CA GLY A 71 3.28 -44.83 26.22
C GLY A 71 4.82 -44.75 26.21
N PRO A 72 5.51 -45.39 27.18
CA PRO A 72 6.97 -45.45 27.19
C PRO A 72 7.48 -46.47 26.17
N SER A 73 8.44 -46.07 25.35
CA SER A 73 9.13 -46.97 24.41
C SER A 73 10.17 -47.81 25.16
N VAL A 74 10.08 -49.12 24.96
CA VAL A 74 10.98 -50.16 25.48
C VAL A 74 12.24 -50.21 24.61
N GLU A 75 13.42 -50.08 25.20
CA GLU A 75 14.71 -50.33 24.53
C GLU A 75 15.32 -51.65 25.02
N GLU A 76 15.45 -52.63 24.11
CA GLU A 76 16.28 -53.82 24.28
C GLU A 76 17.64 -53.63 23.59
N GLY A 77 18.70 -53.68 24.41
CA GLY A 77 19.98 -54.34 24.19
C GLY A 77 20.65 -54.31 22.81
N GLN A 78 21.50 -53.30 22.57
CA GLN A 78 22.69 -53.42 21.72
C GLN A 78 23.89 -52.74 22.39
N GLU A 79 24.54 -53.48 23.30
CA GLU A 79 25.82 -53.10 23.92
C GLU A 79 26.95 -53.25 22.88
N GLY A 80 27.38 -52.16 22.27
CA GLY A 80 28.54 -52.19 21.36
C GLY A 80 28.99 -50.86 20.74
N GLU A 81 28.08 -49.89 20.58
CA GLU A 81 28.38 -48.64 19.84
C GLU A 81 28.04 -47.34 20.61
N GLU A 82 28.13 -47.34 21.94
CA GLU A 82 27.71 -46.17 22.74
C GLU A 82 28.66 -44.96 22.66
N LYS A 83 29.96 -45.19 22.40
CA LYS A 83 30.98 -44.12 22.38
C LYS A 83 30.82 -43.08 21.26
N PRO A 84 30.47 -43.43 20.00
CA PRO A 84 30.25 -42.42 18.95
C PRO A 84 28.96 -41.60 19.13
N ARG A 85 27.87 -42.20 19.63
CA ARG A 85 26.59 -41.48 19.86
C ARG A 85 26.71 -40.40 20.93
N SER A 86 27.43 -40.67 22.03
CA SER A 86 27.68 -39.69 23.09
C SER A 86 28.44 -38.45 22.59
N LYS A 87 29.47 -38.64 21.75
CA LYS A 87 30.23 -37.52 21.15
C LYS A 87 29.38 -36.66 20.21
N MET A 88 28.42 -37.26 19.50
CA MET A 88 27.52 -36.53 18.61
C MET A 88 26.48 -35.70 19.38
N GLN A 89 25.90 -36.27 20.45
CA GLN A 89 24.98 -35.56 21.33
C GLN A 89 25.65 -34.34 22.00
N GLU A 90 26.91 -34.48 22.43
CA GLU A 90 27.65 -33.36 23.03
C GLU A 90 27.97 -32.25 22.01
N LYS A 91 28.32 -32.61 20.77
CA LYS A 91 28.48 -31.62 19.68
C LYS A 91 27.17 -30.87 19.39
N ASN A 92 26.04 -31.58 19.39
CA ASN A 92 24.74 -30.97 19.14
C ASN A 92 24.32 -30.05 20.29
N ARG A 93 24.53 -30.46 21.55
CA ARG A 93 24.33 -29.60 22.73
C ARG A 93 25.18 -28.33 22.66
N ARG A 94 26.45 -28.44 22.26
CA ARG A 94 27.33 -27.27 22.11
C ARG A 94 26.90 -26.36 20.96
N ALA A 95 26.46 -26.92 19.83
CA ALA A 95 25.93 -26.14 18.71
C ALA A 95 24.65 -25.40 19.11
N GLN A 96 23.74 -26.06 19.81
CA GLN A 96 22.49 -25.45 20.27
C GLN A 96 22.73 -24.36 21.32
N ARG A 97 23.68 -24.54 22.24
CA ARG A 97 24.12 -23.47 23.17
C ARG A 97 24.66 -22.26 22.42
N ARG A 98 25.57 -22.46 21.46
CA ARG A 98 26.11 -21.37 20.63
C ARG A 98 25.03 -20.65 19.82
N PHE A 99 24.04 -21.39 19.31
CA PHE A 99 22.91 -20.78 18.61
C PHE A 99 22.09 -19.89 19.55
N ARG A 100 21.74 -20.39 20.73
CA ARG A 100 21.01 -19.63 21.76
C ARG A 100 21.80 -18.40 22.22
N GLU A 101 23.11 -18.52 22.39
CA GLU A 101 23.98 -17.39 22.71
C GLU A 101 23.97 -16.33 21.60
N ARG A 102 24.10 -16.73 20.33
CA ARG A 102 24.01 -15.78 19.20
C ARG A 102 22.65 -15.09 19.13
N GLN A 103 21.57 -15.81 19.35
CA GLN A 103 20.22 -15.23 19.40
C GLN A 103 20.09 -14.23 20.55
N LYS A 104 20.62 -14.58 21.73
CA LYS A 104 20.64 -13.68 22.89
C LYS A 104 21.45 -12.42 22.60
N THR A 105 22.64 -12.53 22.01
CA THR A 105 23.47 -11.38 21.62
C THR A 105 22.76 -10.49 20.59
N LYS A 106 22.13 -11.10 19.59
CA LYS A 106 21.38 -10.36 18.57
C LYS A 106 20.16 -9.63 19.16
N PHE A 107 19.46 -10.28 20.08
CA PHE A 107 18.35 -9.66 20.81
C PHE A 107 18.85 -8.47 21.64
N THR A 108 19.92 -8.63 22.42
CA THR A 108 20.50 -7.51 23.19
C THR A 108 21.00 -6.36 22.31
N GLU A 109 21.55 -6.65 21.12
CA GLU A 109 21.98 -5.61 20.17
C GLU A 109 20.78 -4.86 19.58
N LEU A 110 19.70 -5.57 19.22
CA LEU A 110 18.48 -4.96 18.72
C LEU A 110 17.79 -4.12 19.79
N THR A 111 17.70 -4.61 21.03
CA THR A 111 17.18 -3.83 22.17
C THR A 111 17.99 -2.55 22.37
N GLY A 112 19.32 -2.62 22.32
CA GLY A 112 20.18 -1.43 22.42
C GLY A 112 19.96 -0.42 21.27
N LYS A 113 19.71 -0.89 20.03
CA LYS A 113 19.38 0.01 18.91
C LYS A 113 18.02 0.69 19.07
N VAL A 114 17.04 -0.01 19.66
CA VAL A 114 15.73 0.60 19.96
C VAL A 114 15.91 1.70 21.00
N GLU A 115 16.62 1.42 22.10
CA GLU A 115 16.92 2.42 23.13
C GLU A 115 17.68 3.64 22.56
N GLU A 116 18.66 3.41 21.66
CA GLU A 116 19.37 4.51 20.97
C GLU A 116 18.44 5.35 20.09
N LEU A 117 17.58 4.72 19.30
CA LEU A 117 16.63 5.43 18.43
C LEU A 117 15.57 6.20 19.23
N GLU A 118 15.08 5.63 20.34
CA GLU A 118 14.19 6.31 21.28
C GLU A 118 14.88 7.55 21.90
N GLY A 119 16.15 7.44 22.26
CA GLY A 119 16.97 8.57 22.71
C GLY A 119 17.06 9.69 21.67
N ARG A 120 17.40 9.36 20.42
CA ARG A 120 17.46 10.35 19.32
C ARG A 120 16.11 10.99 19.03
N LEU A 121 15.02 10.24 19.13
CA LEU A 121 13.67 10.76 18.94
C LEU A 121 13.31 11.75 20.06
N GLY A 122 13.68 11.45 21.30
CA GLY A 122 13.55 12.38 22.43
C GLY A 122 14.34 13.69 22.23
N GLU A 123 15.59 13.59 21.73
CA GLU A 123 16.42 14.77 21.41
C GLU A 123 15.77 15.65 20.32
N LEU A 124 15.29 15.04 19.24
CA LEU A 124 14.63 15.75 18.13
C LEU A 124 13.31 16.41 18.57
N LEU A 125 12.52 15.75 19.41
CA LEU A 125 11.30 16.35 19.97
C LEU A 125 11.62 17.55 20.87
N SER A 126 12.68 17.45 21.68
CA SER A 126 13.15 18.56 22.52
C SER A 126 13.65 19.74 21.68
N GLU A 127 14.37 19.46 20.59
CA GLU A 127 14.82 20.49 19.65
C GLU A 127 13.66 21.15 18.91
N LYS A 128 12.67 20.36 18.47
CA LYS A 128 11.45 20.86 17.84
C LYS A 128 10.72 21.82 18.78
N ALA A 129 10.49 21.43 20.04
CA ALA A 129 9.85 22.29 21.03
C ALA A 129 10.63 23.60 21.24
N ARG A 130 11.96 23.53 21.31
CA ARG A 130 12.83 24.72 21.43
C ARG A 130 12.71 25.64 20.21
N LEU A 131 12.61 25.08 19.01
CA LEU A 131 12.43 25.87 17.79
C LEU A 131 11.05 26.54 17.75
N GLU A 132 9.99 25.82 18.15
CA GLU A 132 8.63 26.34 18.26
C GLU A 132 8.56 27.52 19.25
N ASP A 133 9.19 27.41 20.42
CA ASP A 133 9.32 28.51 21.40
C ASP A 133 10.04 29.72 20.78
N ARG A 134 11.12 29.49 20.03
CA ARG A 134 11.89 30.55 19.37
C ARG A 134 11.07 31.27 18.30
N THR A 135 10.31 30.54 17.47
CA THR A 135 9.40 31.14 16.49
C THR A 135 8.32 31.97 17.18
N THR A 136 7.73 31.46 18.27
CA THR A 136 6.73 32.19 19.06
C THR A 136 7.29 33.51 19.60
N ILE A 137 8.52 33.52 20.11
CA ILE A 137 9.19 34.75 20.58
C ILE A 137 9.44 35.73 19.43
N LEU A 138 9.87 35.24 18.26
CA LEU A 138 10.11 36.07 17.08
C LEU A 138 8.80 36.69 16.56
N GLU A 139 7.73 35.92 16.50
CA GLU A 139 6.39 36.39 16.14
C GLU A 139 5.91 37.51 17.08
N HIS A 140 6.02 37.30 18.39
CA HIS A 140 5.68 38.32 19.38
C HIS A 140 6.58 39.57 19.27
N THR A 141 7.87 39.40 18.98
CA THR A 141 8.79 40.53 18.77
C THR A 141 8.42 41.34 17.53
N LEU A 142 8.02 40.66 16.44
CA LEU A 142 7.51 41.32 15.23
C LEU A 142 6.20 42.06 15.52
N GLU A 143 5.31 41.47 16.30
CA GLU A 143 4.04 42.09 16.70
C GLU A 143 4.26 43.34 17.57
N MET A 144 5.14 43.27 18.58
CA MET A 144 5.54 44.44 19.37
C MET A 144 6.21 45.52 18.49
N ARG A 145 6.99 45.13 17.50
CA ARG A 145 7.62 46.08 16.56
C ARG A 145 6.59 46.77 15.68
N ARG A 146 5.57 46.04 15.19
CA ARG A 146 4.43 46.61 14.48
C ARG A 146 3.64 47.59 15.36
N ALA A 147 3.38 47.21 16.61
CA ALA A 147 2.67 48.06 17.57
C ALA A 147 3.43 49.36 17.92
N THR A 148 4.75 49.29 18.09
CA THR A 148 5.60 50.45 18.45
C THR A 148 5.91 51.37 17.27
N SER A 149 6.02 50.82 16.05
CA SER A 149 6.35 51.63 14.88
C SER A 149 5.17 52.48 14.40
N GLY A 150 3.94 52.20 14.85
CA GLY A 150 2.73 52.87 14.37
C GLY A 150 2.49 52.70 12.86
N GLU A 151 3.30 51.88 12.20
CA GLU A 151 3.15 51.47 10.82
C GLU A 151 2.01 50.46 10.79
N THR A 152 0.81 50.99 10.53
CA THR A 152 -0.31 50.17 10.07
C THR A 152 0.11 49.50 8.76
N ASP A 153 -0.36 48.28 8.48
CA ASP A 153 -0.03 47.58 7.22
C ASP A 153 -0.33 48.46 5.98
N ASP A 154 -1.26 49.42 6.10
CA ASP A 154 -1.57 50.46 5.12
C ASP A 154 -0.40 51.42 4.82
N SER A 155 0.45 51.76 5.80
CA SER A 155 1.60 52.65 5.56
C SER A 155 2.76 51.92 4.86
N LEU A 156 2.95 50.63 5.15
CA LEU A 156 3.92 49.78 4.46
C LEU A 156 3.47 49.49 3.01
N ALA A 157 2.19 49.17 2.80
CA ALA A 157 1.62 49.01 1.47
C ALA A 157 1.71 50.30 0.63
N ARG A 158 1.47 51.48 1.25
CA ARG A 158 1.65 52.79 0.58
C ARG A 158 3.11 53.13 0.30
N ARG A 159 4.05 52.76 1.18
CA ARG A 159 5.49 52.97 0.94
C ARG A 159 5.99 52.14 -0.24
N PHE A 160 5.51 50.91 -0.40
CA PHE A 160 5.84 50.08 -1.56
C PHE A 160 5.13 50.55 -2.84
N SER A 161 3.88 51.04 -2.75
CA SER A 161 3.19 51.61 -3.92
C SER A 161 3.73 52.98 -4.38
N SER A 162 4.37 53.75 -3.50
CA SER A 162 4.84 55.10 -3.82
C SER A 162 6.21 55.16 -4.51
N VAL A 163 6.88 54.02 -4.75
CA VAL A 163 8.24 53.98 -5.35
C VAL A 163 8.23 53.80 -6.87
N GLU A 164 7.09 53.51 -7.53
CA GLU A 164 7.08 53.18 -8.97
C GLU A 164 6.58 54.26 -9.95
N LEU A 165 6.31 55.50 -9.54
CA LEU A 165 5.83 56.53 -10.49
C LEU A 165 6.62 57.84 -10.39
N SER A 166 7.85 57.84 -10.89
CA SER A 166 8.43 59.06 -11.48
C SER A 166 9.20 58.74 -12.76
N ASP A 167 8.62 59.21 -13.86
CA ASP A 167 9.24 59.61 -15.12
C ASP A 167 10.02 58.57 -15.94
N THR A 168 9.37 58.09 -17.01
CA THR A 168 9.82 58.43 -18.38
C THR A 168 8.66 58.22 -19.34
N GLY A 169 8.09 59.33 -19.81
CA GLY A 169 7.03 59.31 -20.80
C GLY A 169 7.52 58.89 -22.19
N ALA A 170 6.68 58.13 -22.89
CA ALA A 170 6.51 58.26 -24.33
C ALA A 170 5.17 57.65 -24.74
N SER A 171 4.30 58.53 -25.23
CA SER A 171 3.00 58.31 -25.83
C SER A 171 2.98 57.23 -26.92
N SER A 172 2.06 56.27 -26.82
CA SER A 172 1.32 55.81 -27.99
C SER A 172 -0.04 55.25 -27.57
N SER A 173 -1.04 55.63 -28.35
CA SER A 173 -2.47 55.42 -28.20
C SER A 173 -2.91 54.03 -28.66
N SER A 174 -3.74 53.32 -27.87
CA SER A 174 -4.92 52.61 -28.40
C SER A 174 -5.82 52.01 -27.29
N PRO A 175 -7.10 51.72 -27.61
CA PRO A 175 -8.20 51.60 -26.65
C PRO A 175 -8.61 50.14 -26.39
N ALA A 176 -9.09 49.82 -25.18
CA ALA A 176 -10.00 48.69 -24.94
C ALA A 176 -10.62 48.77 -23.54
N GLY A 177 -11.85 48.29 -23.44
CA GLY A 177 -12.77 48.47 -22.32
C GLY A 177 -12.30 47.83 -21.01
N HIS A 178 -12.63 48.52 -19.93
CA HIS A 178 -12.38 48.11 -18.55
C HIS A 178 -13.68 47.48 -17.99
N VAL A 179 -13.62 46.20 -17.65
CA VAL A 179 -14.63 45.52 -16.81
C VAL A 179 -13.93 45.19 -15.49
N PRO A 180 -14.43 45.64 -14.34
CA PRO A 180 -13.82 45.32 -13.05
C PRO A 180 -14.27 43.93 -12.60
N SER A 181 -13.32 43.02 -12.43
CA SER A 181 -13.55 41.72 -11.78
C SER A 181 -13.19 41.84 -10.29
N PRO A 182 -14.10 41.54 -9.35
CA PRO A 182 -13.78 41.48 -7.94
C PRO A 182 -13.11 40.14 -7.60
N LEU A 183 -11.95 40.19 -6.94
CA LEU A 183 -11.31 39.02 -6.33
C LEU A 183 -12.04 38.69 -5.01
N PRO A 184 -12.46 37.44 -4.77
CA PRO A 184 -12.92 37.03 -3.45
C PRO A 184 -11.70 36.70 -2.57
N HIS A 185 -11.56 37.47 -1.50
CA HIS A 185 -10.74 37.14 -0.35
C HIS A 185 -11.26 35.89 0.37
N GLY A 186 -10.34 35.03 0.78
CA GLY A 186 -10.47 34.26 2.02
C GLY A 186 -11.10 32.87 1.91
N ALA A 187 -10.31 31.89 1.50
CA ALA A 187 -10.51 30.50 1.92
C ALA A 187 -9.34 30.11 2.84
N LEU A 188 -9.62 30.13 4.15
CA LEU A 188 -8.73 29.67 5.21
C LEU A 188 -8.36 28.20 4.98
N MET A 189 -7.05 27.93 5.06
CA MET A 189 -6.43 26.61 5.02
C MET A 189 -7.02 25.71 6.12
N ALA A 190 -7.59 24.56 5.74
CA ALA A 190 -7.95 23.49 6.66
C ALA A 190 -6.79 22.47 6.75
N PRO A 191 -6.09 22.35 7.89
CA PRO A 191 -5.18 21.24 8.16
C PRO A 191 -6.00 20.07 8.72
N GLY A 192 -6.01 18.91 8.04
CA GLY A 192 -6.73 17.73 8.55
C GLY A 192 -6.90 16.55 7.58
N LEU A 193 -6.87 16.77 6.26
CA LEU A 193 -7.17 15.76 5.24
C LEU A 193 -6.20 14.55 5.15
N SER A 194 -5.23 14.43 6.07
CA SER A 194 -4.19 13.42 5.96
C SER A 194 -4.56 12.05 6.50
N ASP A 195 -5.23 11.99 7.65
CA ASP A 195 -5.60 10.71 8.29
C ASP A 195 -7.02 10.26 7.88
N ASP A 196 -7.91 11.19 7.54
CA ASP A 196 -9.32 10.90 7.26
C ASP A 196 -9.55 9.95 6.06
N LEU A 197 -8.74 10.04 5.00
CA LEU A 197 -8.90 9.20 3.81
C LEU A 197 -8.49 7.75 4.05
N ALA A 198 -7.55 7.50 4.97
CA ALA A 198 -7.19 6.15 5.39
C ALA A 198 -8.20 5.61 6.42
N GLU A 199 -8.68 6.47 7.33
CA GLU A 199 -9.65 6.09 8.36
C GLU A 199 -11.01 5.66 7.80
N GLY A 200 -11.47 6.26 6.70
CA GLY A 200 -12.74 5.91 6.06
C GLY A 200 -12.85 4.41 5.71
N SER A 201 -11.73 3.76 5.41
CA SER A 201 -11.72 2.36 4.99
C SER A 201 -11.46 1.36 6.11
N VAL A 202 -10.93 1.82 7.25
CA VAL A 202 -10.82 0.98 8.46
C VAL A 202 -12.20 0.62 9.01
N ARG A 203 -13.21 1.43 8.70
CA ARG A 203 -14.60 1.19 9.12
C ARG A 203 -15.23 -0.08 8.56
N PHE A 204 -14.60 -0.78 7.62
CA PHE A 204 -15.15 -2.04 7.10
C PHE A 204 -14.62 -3.29 7.80
N PHE A 205 -13.57 -3.15 8.61
CA PHE A 205 -12.97 -4.26 9.33
C PHE A 205 -13.28 -4.12 10.82
N HIS A 206 -14.46 -4.60 11.25
CA HIS A 206 -14.84 -4.51 12.66
C HIS A 206 -14.43 -5.72 13.50
N ASP A 207 -14.10 -6.83 12.85
CA ASP A 207 -13.87 -8.10 13.54
C ASP A 207 -12.39 -8.45 13.65
N GLU A 208 -12.03 -9.03 14.78
CA GLU A 208 -10.74 -9.70 14.97
C GLU A 208 -10.57 -10.81 13.92
N LEU A 209 -9.38 -10.90 13.32
CA LEU A 209 -9.08 -11.93 12.33
C LEU A 209 -8.57 -13.18 13.06
N ARG A 210 -9.36 -14.26 13.04
CA ARG A 210 -8.95 -15.56 13.59
C ARG A 210 -8.26 -16.40 12.54
N LEU A 211 -7.05 -16.84 12.83
CA LEU A 211 -6.20 -17.64 11.96
C LEU A 211 -5.99 -19.04 12.58
N SER A 212 -6.25 -20.08 11.80
CA SER A 212 -6.12 -21.47 12.21
C SER A 212 -4.74 -22.05 11.87
N LEU A 213 -3.68 -21.53 12.48
CA LEU A 213 -2.31 -21.95 12.18
C LEU A 213 -2.01 -23.37 12.70
N PRO A 214 -1.36 -24.24 11.89
CA PRO A 214 -1.13 -25.64 12.25
C PRO A 214 -0.22 -25.85 13.47
N PHE A 215 0.69 -24.91 13.76
CA PHE A 215 1.72 -25.10 14.81
C PHE A 215 1.49 -24.30 16.09
N ASN A 216 0.59 -23.30 16.08
CA ASN A 216 0.45 -22.35 17.19
C ASN A 216 -0.99 -22.26 17.74
N GLY A 217 -1.91 -23.12 17.30
CA GLY A 217 -3.32 -23.04 17.66
C GLY A 217 -4.05 -21.88 16.95
N GLU A 218 -5.19 -21.47 17.50
CA GLU A 218 -5.91 -20.31 17.00
C GLU A 218 -5.15 -19.03 17.36
N HIS A 219 -4.80 -18.24 16.35
CA HIS A 219 -4.16 -16.95 16.51
C HIS A 219 -5.13 -15.85 16.11
N THR A 220 -5.39 -14.91 17.02
CA THR A 220 -6.28 -13.79 16.77
C THR A 220 -5.44 -12.54 16.51
N LEU A 221 -5.60 -11.94 15.33
CA LEU A 221 -4.95 -10.67 14.96
C LEU A 221 -5.97 -9.53 15.02
N THR A 222 -5.65 -8.51 15.82
CA THR A 222 -6.40 -7.26 15.82
C THR A 222 -6.00 -6.38 14.64
N LEU A 223 -6.77 -5.32 14.37
CA LEU A 223 -6.40 -4.32 13.35
C LEU A 223 -5.09 -3.61 13.69
N GLU A 224 -4.84 -3.37 14.98
CA GLU A 224 -3.59 -2.76 15.42
C GLU A 224 -2.40 -3.67 15.17
N ASP A 225 -2.57 -4.98 15.39
CA ASP A 225 -1.52 -5.96 15.10
C ASP A 225 -1.19 -5.94 13.61
N LEU A 226 -2.20 -5.95 12.73
CA LEU A 226 -2.00 -5.89 11.27
C LEU A 226 -1.28 -4.61 10.82
N LYS A 227 -1.59 -3.45 11.43
CA LYS A 227 -0.87 -2.19 11.17
C LYS A 227 0.61 -2.25 11.58
N LYS A 228 0.93 -3.00 12.64
CA LYS A 228 2.29 -3.15 13.19
C LYS A 228 3.06 -4.35 12.60
N THR A 229 2.39 -5.20 11.83
CA THR A 229 2.97 -6.43 11.30
C THR A 229 4.08 -6.11 10.29
N THR A 230 5.25 -6.74 10.44
CA THR A 230 6.36 -6.54 9.51
C THR A 230 6.21 -7.41 8.26
N PRO A 231 6.84 -7.08 7.12
CA PRO A 231 6.79 -7.93 5.92
C PRO A 231 7.20 -9.38 6.20
N ARG A 232 8.19 -9.56 7.09
CA ARG A 232 8.70 -10.87 7.48
C ARG A 232 7.65 -11.69 8.23
N ASP A 233 6.89 -11.06 9.11
CA ASP A 233 5.84 -11.74 9.87
C ASP A 233 4.74 -12.24 8.91
N ILE A 234 4.35 -11.42 7.93
CA ILE A 234 3.36 -11.80 6.91
C ILE A 234 3.88 -12.95 6.05
N ILE A 235 5.16 -12.92 5.64
CA ILE A 235 5.78 -14.03 4.89
C ILE A 235 5.77 -15.30 5.73
N CYS A 236 6.17 -15.25 7.00
CA CYS A 236 6.16 -16.43 7.87
C CYS A 236 4.75 -17.03 8.00
N ILE A 237 3.72 -16.20 8.15
CA ILE A 237 2.33 -16.65 8.19
C ILE A 237 1.92 -17.26 6.84
N TYR A 238 2.21 -16.56 5.73
CA TYR A 238 1.92 -17.02 4.38
C TYR A 238 2.55 -18.38 4.07
N GLU A 239 3.82 -18.58 4.42
CA GLU A 239 4.53 -19.85 4.26
C GLU A 239 3.88 -20.99 5.04
N GLN A 240 3.46 -20.75 6.27
CA GLN A 240 2.75 -21.76 7.08
C GLN A 240 1.42 -22.14 6.45
N TYR A 241 0.65 -21.17 5.94
CA TYR A 241 -0.60 -21.45 5.23
C TYR A 241 -0.36 -22.21 3.92
N VAL A 242 0.65 -21.84 3.14
CA VAL A 242 1.00 -22.54 1.89
C VAL A 242 1.38 -24.00 2.16
N GLU A 243 2.19 -24.27 3.18
CA GLU A 243 2.60 -25.63 3.50
C GLU A 243 1.44 -26.49 4.00
N GLU A 244 0.58 -25.92 4.85
CA GLU A 244 -0.64 -26.61 5.32
C GLU A 244 -1.62 -26.89 4.17
N LEU A 245 -1.84 -25.90 3.28
CA LEU A 245 -2.67 -26.07 2.09
C LEU A 245 -2.09 -27.16 1.18
N ARG A 246 -0.77 -27.17 0.98
CA ARG A 246 -0.09 -28.21 0.19
C ARG A 246 -0.34 -29.60 0.76
N SER A 247 -0.18 -29.77 2.07
CA SER A 247 -0.48 -31.03 2.77
C SER A 247 -1.93 -31.47 2.55
N CYS A 248 -2.89 -30.54 2.74
CA CYS A 248 -4.31 -30.84 2.54
C CYS A 248 -4.65 -31.22 1.09
N LEU A 249 -4.07 -30.50 0.11
CA LEU A 249 -4.29 -30.76 -1.32
C LEU A 249 -3.68 -32.10 -1.79
N GLN A 250 -2.62 -32.60 -1.15
CA GLN A 250 -2.00 -33.89 -1.50
C GLN A 250 -2.82 -35.10 -1.05
N VAL A 251 -3.55 -34.99 0.06
CA VAL A 251 -4.39 -36.08 0.59
C VAL A 251 -5.61 -36.33 -0.32
N GLU A 252 -6.06 -35.31 -1.04
CA GLU A 252 -7.26 -35.37 -1.87
C GLU A 252 -6.92 -35.51 -3.35
N ALA A 253 -6.87 -36.75 -3.84
CA ALA A 253 -6.71 -37.05 -5.26
C ALA A 253 -7.94 -36.70 -6.12
N ALA A 254 -9.09 -36.39 -5.52
CA ALA A 254 -10.32 -36.06 -6.22
C ALA A 254 -11.13 -35.07 -5.38
N HIS A 255 -11.58 -33.97 -5.99
CA HIS A 255 -12.41 -32.89 -5.42
C HIS A 255 -13.71 -33.41 -4.77
N GLN A 256 -13.63 -34.14 -3.67
CA GLN A 256 -14.76 -34.68 -2.94
C GLN A 256 -15.15 -33.66 -1.86
N PRO A 257 -16.26 -32.92 -2.00
CA PRO A 257 -16.55 -31.74 -1.19
C PRO A 257 -16.89 -32.01 0.28
N LEU A 258 -16.82 -33.26 0.76
CA LEU A 258 -17.32 -33.69 2.07
C LEU A 258 -16.25 -34.30 2.97
N THR A 259 -15.00 -34.31 2.54
CA THR A 259 -13.87 -34.78 3.35
C THR A 259 -13.42 -33.70 4.35
N PRO A 260 -12.90 -34.08 5.52
CA PRO A 260 -12.36 -33.12 6.49
C PRO A 260 -11.24 -32.23 5.91
N ALA A 261 -10.44 -32.76 4.99
CA ALA A 261 -9.38 -31.99 4.32
C ALA A 261 -9.97 -30.92 3.38
N ALA A 262 -11.04 -31.19 2.63
CA ALA A 262 -11.72 -30.20 1.79
C ALA A 262 -12.28 -29.05 2.62
N VAL A 263 -12.93 -29.36 3.74
CA VAL A 263 -13.42 -28.34 4.69
C VAL A 263 -12.25 -27.51 5.22
N ARG A 264 -11.12 -28.15 5.54
CA ARG A 264 -9.90 -27.49 5.99
C ARG A 264 -9.30 -26.57 4.90
N VAL A 265 -9.24 -27.00 3.64
CA VAL A 265 -8.76 -26.19 2.51
C VAL A 265 -9.61 -24.93 2.36
N VAL A 266 -10.94 -25.07 2.38
CA VAL A 266 -11.87 -23.92 2.28
C VAL A 266 -11.62 -22.93 3.42
N LYS A 267 -11.52 -23.42 4.66
CA LYS A 267 -11.25 -22.58 5.83
C LYS A 267 -9.93 -21.81 5.67
N LEU A 268 -8.84 -22.51 5.38
CA LEU A 268 -7.51 -21.93 5.27
C LEU A 268 -7.40 -20.93 4.11
N ALA A 269 -7.97 -21.25 2.95
CA ALA A 269 -7.98 -20.37 1.78
C ALA A 269 -8.73 -19.05 2.07
N ASN A 270 -9.86 -19.12 2.77
CA ASN A 270 -10.62 -17.94 3.16
C ASN A 270 -9.88 -17.10 4.20
N GLU A 271 -9.30 -17.73 5.22
CA GLU A 271 -8.52 -17.05 6.26
C GLU A 271 -7.31 -16.31 5.66
N ILE A 272 -6.50 -16.98 4.84
CA ILE A 272 -5.31 -16.34 4.23
C ILE A 272 -5.70 -15.26 3.23
N SER A 273 -6.75 -15.44 2.43
CA SER A 273 -7.23 -14.40 1.51
C SER A 273 -7.68 -13.16 2.27
N THR A 274 -8.40 -13.35 3.38
CA THR A 274 -8.85 -12.27 4.26
C THR A 274 -7.65 -11.56 4.92
N LEU A 275 -6.66 -12.33 5.41
CA LEU A 275 -5.43 -11.77 5.97
C LEU A 275 -4.72 -10.88 4.96
N LEU A 276 -4.46 -11.40 3.76
CA LEU A 276 -3.71 -10.69 2.73
C LEU A 276 -4.46 -9.43 2.29
N LEU A 277 -5.79 -9.50 2.11
CA LEU A 277 -6.61 -8.34 1.76
C LEU A 277 -6.56 -7.25 2.84
N ARG A 278 -6.74 -7.63 4.11
CA ARG A 278 -6.68 -6.69 5.25
C ARG A 278 -5.29 -6.09 5.43
N ALA A 279 -4.24 -6.91 5.28
CA ALA A 279 -2.87 -6.44 5.34
C ALA A 279 -2.55 -5.44 4.22
N TRP A 280 -3.04 -5.67 2.99
CA TRP A 280 -2.90 -4.72 1.89
C TRP A 280 -3.60 -3.39 2.17
N ALA A 281 -4.80 -3.42 2.76
CA ALA A 281 -5.55 -2.22 3.08
C ALA A 281 -4.94 -1.42 4.25
N LEU A 282 -4.45 -2.11 5.29
CA LEU A 282 -3.99 -1.49 6.53
C LEU A 282 -2.48 -1.17 6.54
N ASN A 283 -1.69 -1.94 5.80
CA ASN A 283 -0.23 -1.81 5.75
C ASN A 283 0.32 -2.06 4.33
N PRO A 284 -0.01 -1.18 3.37
CA PRO A 284 0.37 -1.35 1.97
C PRO A 284 1.90 -1.35 1.76
N VAL A 285 2.65 -0.64 2.61
CA VAL A 285 4.12 -0.62 2.53
C VAL A 285 4.70 -1.99 2.86
N ALA A 286 4.25 -2.62 3.96
CA ALA A 286 4.75 -3.93 4.32
C ALA A 286 4.37 -4.99 3.27
N MET A 287 3.16 -4.93 2.72
CA MET A 287 2.73 -5.84 1.65
C MET A 287 3.54 -5.68 0.36
N ARG A 288 3.86 -4.46 -0.06
CA ARG A 288 4.75 -4.23 -1.22
C ARG A 288 6.14 -4.79 -0.97
N GLN A 289 6.69 -4.60 0.23
CA GLN A 289 7.99 -5.17 0.61
C GLN A 289 7.97 -6.69 0.62
N MET A 290 6.90 -7.32 1.15
CA MET A 290 6.70 -8.77 1.07
C MET A 290 6.67 -9.25 -0.38
N HIS A 291 5.86 -8.61 -1.24
CA HIS A 291 5.75 -8.96 -2.64
C HIS A 291 7.11 -8.87 -3.35
N GLN A 292 7.88 -7.82 -3.08
CA GLN A 292 9.24 -7.66 -3.60
C GLN A 292 10.19 -8.78 -3.12
N GLN A 293 10.12 -9.16 -1.84
CA GLN A 293 10.97 -10.23 -1.28
C GLN A 293 10.64 -11.60 -1.91
N LEU A 294 9.37 -11.94 -2.06
CA LEU A 294 8.95 -13.19 -2.71
C LEU A 294 9.35 -13.21 -4.20
N SER A 295 9.25 -12.06 -4.88
CA SER A 295 9.65 -11.93 -6.29
C SER A 295 11.16 -12.01 -6.49
N ALA A 296 11.97 -11.48 -5.56
CA ALA A 296 13.43 -11.59 -5.66
C ALA A 296 13.90 -13.07 -5.63
N HIS A 297 13.21 -13.92 -4.86
CA HIS A 297 13.49 -15.36 -4.83
C HIS A 297 13.04 -16.11 -6.10
N ALA A 298 12.12 -15.51 -6.88
CA ALA A 298 11.60 -16.07 -8.12
C ALA A 298 12.62 -16.01 -9.28
N GLU A 299 13.25 -14.83 -9.44
CA GLU A 299 14.14 -14.53 -10.57
C GLU A 299 15.35 -15.47 -10.62
N GLU A 300 15.78 -15.98 -9.48
CA GLU A 300 16.88 -16.94 -9.39
C GLU A 300 16.52 -18.34 -9.92
N ARG A 301 15.24 -18.71 -9.95
CA ARG A 301 14.80 -20.11 -10.14
C ARG A 301 14.28 -20.43 -11.53
N THR A 302 13.57 -19.50 -12.19
CA THR A 302 12.85 -19.82 -13.43
C THR A 302 13.07 -18.76 -14.50
N PRO A 303 13.86 -19.06 -15.56
CA PRO A 303 14.07 -18.10 -16.65
C PRO A 303 12.83 -17.88 -17.54
N ASP A 304 11.75 -18.64 -17.33
CA ASP A 304 10.53 -18.58 -18.15
C ASP A 304 9.27 -18.41 -17.29
N ALA A 305 9.06 -17.18 -16.82
CA ALA A 305 7.89 -16.82 -16.01
C ALA A 305 6.56 -17.07 -16.75
N ARG A 306 6.53 -16.93 -18.08
CA ARG A 306 5.29 -17.11 -18.87
C ARG A 306 4.86 -18.57 -18.91
N ASN A 307 5.79 -19.51 -19.08
CA ASN A 307 5.47 -20.93 -19.01
C ASN A 307 5.02 -21.35 -17.60
N GLU A 308 5.55 -20.71 -16.56
CA GLU A 308 5.08 -20.94 -15.20
C GLU A 308 3.64 -20.47 -15.00
N HIS A 309 3.28 -19.29 -15.49
CA HIS A 309 1.88 -18.81 -15.46
C HIS A 309 0.93 -19.71 -16.26
N ARG A 310 1.36 -20.26 -17.41
CA ARG A 310 0.60 -21.28 -18.16
C ARG A 310 0.36 -22.54 -17.36
N ARG A 311 1.39 -23.02 -16.66
CA ARG A 311 1.32 -24.19 -15.78
C ARG A 311 0.32 -23.95 -14.65
N ILE A 312 0.42 -22.81 -13.97
CA ILE A 312 -0.50 -22.42 -12.90
C ILE A 312 -1.93 -22.32 -13.44
N ALA A 313 -2.16 -21.61 -14.55
CA ALA A 313 -3.47 -21.48 -15.18
C ALA A 313 -4.11 -22.84 -15.52
N ALA A 314 -3.32 -23.81 -16.00
CA ALA A 314 -3.77 -25.17 -16.25
C ALA A 314 -4.15 -25.91 -14.95
N CYS A 315 -3.40 -25.71 -13.86
CA CYS A 315 -3.70 -26.29 -12.55
C CYS A 315 -5.01 -25.75 -11.94
N LEU A 316 -5.33 -24.46 -12.18
CA LEU A 316 -6.55 -23.84 -11.65
C LEU A 316 -7.84 -24.40 -12.25
N ARG A 317 -7.79 -25.00 -13.45
CA ARG A 317 -8.97 -25.55 -14.14
C ARG A 317 -10.15 -24.57 -14.15
N LEU A 318 -9.87 -23.31 -14.50
CA LEU A 318 -10.88 -22.26 -14.56
C LEU A 318 -11.96 -22.61 -15.58
N THR A 319 -13.24 -22.34 -15.26
CA THR A 319 -14.32 -22.43 -16.24
C THR A 319 -14.16 -21.34 -17.30
N GLU A 320 -14.71 -21.54 -18.50
CA GLU A 320 -14.64 -20.50 -19.55
C GLU A 320 -15.24 -19.17 -19.07
N GLU A 321 -16.33 -19.21 -18.31
CA GLU A 321 -16.92 -18.03 -17.68
C GLU A 321 -15.97 -17.34 -16.69
N GLN A 322 -15.25 -18.10 -15.85
CA GLN A 322 -14.25 -17.52 -14.93
C GLN A 322 -13.10 -16.88 -15.72
N ARG A 323 -12.64 -17.50 -16.81
CA ARG A 323 -11.58 -16.98 -17.67
C ARG A 323 -11.99 -15.66 -18.32
N GLU A 324 -13.17 -15.62 -18.94
CA GLU A 324 -13.71 -14.42 -19.57
C GLU A 324 -13.87 -13.27 -18.56
N LYS A 325 -14.40 -13.57 -17.35
CA LYS A 325 -14.52 -12.58 -16.29
C LYS A 325 -13.18 -12.07 -15.80
N LEU A 326 -12.18 -12.95 -15.62
CA LEU A 326 -10.85 -12.55 -15.16
C LEU A 326 -10.15 -11.65 -16.19
N VAL A 327 -10.24 -11.99 -17.48
CA VAL A 327 -9.73 -11.16 -18.58
C VAL A 327 -10.44 -9.80 -18.62
N ALA A 328 -11.77 -9.78 -18.51
CA ALA A 328 -12.54 -8.54 -18.52
C ALA A 328 -12.21 -7.61 -17.33
N VAL A 329 -12.11 -8.18 -16.11
CA VAL A 329 -11.71 -7.43 -14.90
C VAL A 329 -10.29 -6.88 -15.04
N THR A 330 -9.38 -7.66 -15.64
CA THR A 330 -8.00 -7.23 -15.92
C THR A 330 -7.93 -6.08 -16.91
N ALA A 331 -8.65 -6.18 -18.03
CA ALA A 331 -8.71 -5.12 -19.04
C ALA A 331 -9.23 -3.80 -18.44
N ARG A 332 -10.27 -3.86 -17.60
CA ARG A 332 -10.80 -2.70 -16.89
C ARG A 332 -9.76 -2.07 -15.96
N PHE A 333 -9.08 -2.88 -15.15
CA PHE A 333 -8.05 -2.41 -14.23
C PHE A 333 -6.87 -1.76 -14.98
N GLN A 334 -6.39 -2.38 -16.06
CA GLN A 334 -5.33 -1.81 -16.91
C GLN A 334 -5.73 -0.44 -17.50
N HIS A 335 -6.99 -0.29 -17.95
CA HIS A 335 -7.50 0.97 -18.45
C HIS A 335 -7.54 2.06 -17.35
N GLN A 336 -8.04 1.73 -16.15
CA GLN A 336 -8.04 2.66 -15.01
C GLN A 336 -6.63 3.07 -14.61
N ARG A 337 -5.70 2.11 -14.55
CA ARG A 337 -4.29 2.38 -14.25
C ARG A 337 -3.64 3.30 -15.30
N SER A 338 -3.91 3.09 -16.59
CA SER A 338 -3.43 3.99 -17.65
C SER A 338 -3.95 5.42 -17.48
N THR A 339 -5.20 5.58 -17.09
CA THR A 339 -5.81 6.89 -16.81
C THR A 339 -5.10 7.58 -15.63
N LEU A 340 -4.87 6.85 -14.53
CA LEU A 340 -4.17 7.38 -13.35
C LEU A 340 -2.72 7.79 -13.67
N LEU A 341 -2.01 7.01 -14.49
CA LEU A 341 -0.65 7.35 -14.94
C LEU A 341 -0.64 8.63 -15.79
N THR A 342 -1.61 8.78 -16.71
CA THR A 342 -1.74 9.99 -17.53
C THR A 342 -1.99 11.23 -16.67
N GLN A 343 -2.88 11.12 -15.68
CA GLN A 343 -3.12 12.19 -14.71
C GLN A 343 -1.84 12.54 -13.92
N ARG A 344 -1.10 11.53 -13.46
CA ARG A 344 0.16 11.72 -12.73
C ARG A 344 1.22 12.45 -13.56
N GLN A 345 1.35 12.12 -14.84
CA GLN A 345 2.23 12.85 -15.76
C GLN A 345 1.83 14.33 -15.86
N GLY A 346 0.53 14.63 -15.95
CA GLY A 346 0.03 16.01 -15.91
C GLY A 346 0.36 16.74 -14.61
N ILE A 347 0.29 16.05 -13.47
CA ILE A 347 0.67 16.62 -12.16
C ILE A 347 2.18 16.92 -12.13
N TYR A 348 3.04 16.02 -12.61
CA TYR A 348 4.47 16.27 -12.69
C TYR A 348 4.84 17.42 -13.63
N ALA A 349 4.17 17.53 -14.78
CA ALA A 349 4.37 18.65 -15.69
C ALA A 349 4.03 20.01 -15.02
N ARG A 350 3.02 20.05 -14.14
CA ARG A 350 2.68 21.25 -13.36
C ARG A 350 3.74 21.59 -12.32
N LEU A 351 4.35 20.58 -11.69
CA LEU A 351 5.43 20.76 -10.70
C LEU A 351 6.74 21.21 -11.36
N GLN A 352 7.03 20.74 -12.56
CA GLN A 352 8.29 21.03 -13.28
C GLN A 352 8.27 22.34 -14.06
N ARG A 353 7.12 23.02 -14.16
CA ARG A 353 6.98 24.23 -14.98
C ARG A 353 7.83 25.36 -14.38
N PRO A 354 8.90 25.81 -15.06
CA PRO A 354 9.73 26.90 -14.58
C PRO A 354 8.92 28.19 -14.49
N SER A 355 9.22 29.00 -13.48
CA SER A 355 8.67 30.36 -13.33
C SER A 355 9.54 31.33 -14.15
N ASP A 356 8.99 31.91 -15.22
CA ASP A 356 9.72 32.74 -16.19
C ASP A 356 9.77 34.25 -15.81
N HIS A 357 9.64 34.62 -14.53
CA HIS A 357 9.30 36.01 -14.17
C HIS A 357 10.26 36.67 -13.16
N VAL A 358 10.14 38.00 -13.05
CA VAL A 358 11.15 38.96 -12.55
C VAL A 358 10.78 39.53 -11.17
N ASN A 359 9.54 39.33 -10.70
CA ASN A 359 9.03 39.87 -9.42
C ASN A 359 9.03 38.80 -8.32
N VAL A 360 10.15 38.73 -7.60
CA VAL A 360 10.55 37.65 -6.68
C VAL A 360 9.53 37.28 -5.58
N THR A 361 8.69 38.19 -5.09
CA THR A 361 7.87 37.94 -3.89
C THR A 361 6.49 37.34 -4.18
N GLN A 362 5.70 37.92 -5.08
CA GLN A 362 4.37 37.40 -5.42
C GLN A 362 4.48 36.07 -6.19
N GLU A 363 5.48 35.95 -7.06
CA GLU A 363 5.72 34.74 -7.85
C GLU A 363 6.10 33.55 -6.99
N ALA A 364 6.91 33.77 -5.94
CA ALA A 364 7.26 32.72 -4.99
C ALA A 364 6.04 32.20 -4.23
N ILE A 365 5.09 33.08 -3.88
CA ILE A 365 3.83 32.69 -3.24
C ILE A 365 2.98 31.86 -4.21
N ASP A 366 2.81 32.33 -5.45
CA ASP A 366 2.01 31.65 -6.46
C ASP A 366 2.60 30.29 -6.85
N GLU A 367 3.93 30.19 -6.93
CA GLU A 367 4.65 28.94 -7.17
C GLU A 367 4.49 27.97 -6.00
N PHE A 368 4.63 28.46 -4.75
CA PHE A 368 4.40 27.65 -3.56
C PHE A 368 2.97 27.08 -3.53
N LEU A 369 1.95 27.92 -3.74
CA LEU A 369 0.56 27.49 -3.76
C LEU A 369 0.30 26.47 -4.87
N ARG A 370 0.84 26.70 -6.07
CA ARG A 370 0.74 25.76 -7.20
C ARG A 370 1.38 24.41 -6.90
N ALA A 371 2.58 24.42 -6.32
CA ALA A 371 3.30 23.20 -5.93
C ALA A 371 2.52 22.44 -4.85
N HIS A 372 2.00 23.16 -3.86
CA HIS A 372 1.17 22.59 -2.81
C HIS A 372 -0.10 21.92 -3.34
N ASP A 373 -0.82 22.57 -4.27
CA ASP A 373 -2.00 21.98 -4.90
C ASP A 373 -1.65 20.75 -5.75
N ALA A 374 -0.55 20.81 -6.50
CA ALA A 374 -0.07 19.67 -7.26
C ALA A 374 0.32 18.49 -6.35
N MET A 375 0.93 18.73 -5.19
CA MET A 375 1.23 17.71 -4.18
C MET A 375 -0.06 17.08 -3.61
N LYS A 376 -1.08 17.89 -3.31
CA LYS A 376 -2.41 17.37 -2.89
C LYS A 376 -3.02 16.45 -3.95
N MET A 377 -2.99 16.88 -5.22
CA MET A 377 -3.49 16.07 -6.33
C MET A 377 -2.69 14.76 -6.49
N LEU A 378 -1.36 14.80 -6.33
CA LEU A 378 -0.52 13.62 -6.37
C LEU A 378 -0.90 12.63 -5.26
N LYS A 379 -1.14 13.12 -4.04
CA LYS A 379 -1.58 12.28 -2.92
C LYS A 379 -2.91 11.59 -3.23
N ILE A 380 -3.91 12.33 -3.73
CA ILE A 380 -5.22 11.77 -4.13
C ILE A 380 -5.04 10.71 -5.21
N ASN A 381 -4.25 10.99 -6.25
CA ASN A 381 -3.98 10.04 -7.35
C ASN A 381 -3.32 8.74 -6.85
N LEU A 382 -2.35 8.82 -5.92
CA LEU A 382 -1.70 7.65 -5.33
C LEU A 382 -2.65 6.83 -4.45
N CYS A 383 -3.52 7.49 -3.68
CA CYS A 383 -4.57 6.82 -2.92
C CYS A 383 -5.54 6.08 -3.85
N GLN A 384 -5.98 6.72 -4.94
CA GLN A 384 -6.84 6.09 -5.94
C GLN A 384 -6.18 4.86 -6.57
N GLU A 385 -4.91 4.94 -6.98
CA GLU A 385 -4.17 3.79 -7.51
C GLU A 385 -4.14 2.62 -6.51
N HIS A 386 -3.92 2.91 -5.23
CA HIS A 386 -3.92 1.89 -4.19
C HIS A 386 -5.29 1.20 -4.07
N TRP A 387 -6.38 1.97 -4.04
CA TRP A 387 -7.74 1.44 -3.96
C TRP A 387 -8.13 0.63 -5.18
N GLU A 388 -7.78 1.10 -6.38
CA GLU A 388 -8.03 0.34 -7.61
C GLU A 388 -7.26 -0.98 -7.63
N THR A 389 -6.02 -0.99 -7.13
CA THR A 389 -5.20 -2.21 -7.00
C THR A 389 -5.84 -3.20 -6.02
N LEU A 390 -6.31 -2.71 -4.86
CA LEU A 390 -6.98 -3.54 -3.87
C LEU A 390 -8.32 -4.08 -4.39
N SER A 391 -9.11 -3.24 -5.06
CA SER A 391 -10.40 -3.60 -5.66
C SER A 391 -10.24 -4.66 -6.74
N TYR A 392 -9.24 -4.49 -7.61
CA TYR A 392 -8.86 -5.48 -8.61
C TYR A 392 -8.48 -6.82 -7.98
N GLY A 393 -7.55 -6.81 -7.01
CA GLY A 393 -7.12 -8.02 -6.32
C GLY A 393 -8.27 -8.75 -5.62
N SER A 394 -9.11 -8.01 -4.89
CA SER A 394 -10.30 -8.55 -4.24
C SER A 394 -11.26 -9.19 -5.25
N THR A 395 -11.61 -8.45 -6.31
CA THR A 395 -12.51 -8.95 -7.37
C THR A 395 -11.95 -10.21 -8.04
N ALA A 396 -10.66 -10.22 -8.37
CA ALA A 396 -10.01 -11.37 -9.00
C ALA A 396 -10.00 -12.61 -8.07
N THR A 397 -9.72 -12.43 -6.77
CA THR A 397 -9.79 -13.54 -5.81
C THR A 397 -11.21 -14.09 -5.63
N GLN A 398 -12.24 -13.24 -5.68
CA GLN A 398 -13.64 -13.66 -5.57
C GLN A 398 -14.14 -14.45 -6.78
N LEU A 399 -13.48 -14.35 -7.94
CA LEU A 399 -13.79 -15.19 -9.11
C LEU A 399 -13.37 -16.65 -8.90
N LEU A 400 -12.43 -16.90 -8.00
CA LEU A 400 -11.91 -18.23 -7.72
C LEU A 400 -12.74 -18.91 -6.62
N THR A 401 -12.95 -20.22 -6.78
CA THR A 401 -13.39 -21.04 -5.64
C THR A 401 -12.29 -21.11 -4.58
N PRO A 402 -12.60 -21.38 -3.30
CA PRO A 402 -11.58 -21.53 -2.26
C PRO A 402 -10.53 -22.59 -2.61
N TRP A 403 -10.92 -23.65 -3.31
CA TRP A 403 -10.01 -24.68 -3.80
C TRP A 403 -9.04 -24.16 -4.87
N GLN A 404 -9.55 -23.39 -5.84
CA GLN A 404 -8.73 -22.75 -6.86
C GLN A 404 -7.78 -21.73 -6.23
N MET A 405 -8.25 -20.97 -5.23
CA MET A 405 -7.40 -20.04 -4.49
C MET A 405 -6.28 -20.77 -3.73
N ALA A 406 -6.59 -21.86 -3.04
CA ALA A 406 -5.57 -22.70 -2.40
C ALA A 406 -4.55 -23.23 -3.41
N THR A 407 -5.02 -23.71 -4.57
CA THR A 407 -4.16 -24.18 -5.66
C THR A 407 -3.26 -23.05 -6.16
N LEU A 408 -3.81 -21.85 -6.38
CA LEU A 408 -3.06 -20.67 -6.81
C LEU A 408 -1.91 -20.35 -5.84
N LEU A 409 -2.21 -20.31 -4.54
CA LEU A 409 -1.23 -19.99 -3.49
C LEU A 409 -0.10 -21.02 -3.44
N VAL A 410 -0.43 -22.32 -3.51
CA VAL A 410 0.54 -23.41 -3.45
C VAL A 410 1.39 -23.47 -4.71
N GLU A 411 0.78 -23.33 -5.89
CA GLU A 411 1.47 -23.44 -7.18
C GLU A 411 2.31 -22.22 -7.51
N SER A 412 1.96 -21.04 -6.98
CA SER A 412 2.76 -19.83 -7.19
C SER A 412 3.98 -19.76 -6.26
N TYR A 413 3.95 -20.42 -5.10
CA TYR A 413 5.04 -20.37 -4.12
C TYR A 413 6.35 -20.96 -4.68
N PRO A 414 7.51 -20.28 -4.52
CA PRO A 414 7.80 -19.17 -3.60
C PRO A 414 7.46 -17.77 -4.11
N GLN A 415 6.93 -17.65 -5.32
CA GLN A 415 6.57 -16.39 -5.93
C GLN A 415 5.22 -15.90 -5.41
N TRP A 416 4.99 -14.60 -5.53
CA TRP A 416 3.65 -14.06 -5.37
C TRP A 416 2.84 -14.31 -6.64
N TYR A 417 1.57 -14.70 -6.51
CA TYR A 417 0.71 -14.91 -7.67
C TYR A 417 0.45 -13.59 -8.41
N ASP A 418 0.53 -13.60 -9.74
CA ASP A 418 0.26 -12.43 -10.57
C ASP A 418 -1.00 -12.64 -11.43
N PHE A 419 -2.11 -12.02 -11.02
CA PHE A 419 -3.35 -12.09 -11.76
C PHE A 419 -3.27 -11.42 -13.15
N LEU A 420 -2.42 -10.40 -13.34
CA LEU A 420 -2.24 -9.78 -14.65
C LEU A 420 -1.60 -10.76 -15.62
N ALA A 421 -0.49 -11.39 -15.20
CA ALA A 421 0.21 -12.34 -16.03
C ALA A 421 -0.62 -13.62 -16.28
N LEU A 422 -1.43 -14.04 -15.32
CA LEU A 422 -2.39 -15.12 -15.51
C LEU A 422 -3.45 -14.73 -16.56
N ALA A 423 -4.03 -13.54 -16.49
CA ALA A 423 -5.03 -13.09 -17.46
C ALA A 423 -4.45 -12.98 -18.88
N GLU A 424 -3.22 -12.48 -19.04
CA GLU A 424 -2.53 -12.42 -20.33
C GLU A 424 -2.41 -13.81 -20.97
N VAL A 425 -1.99 -14.80 -20.18
CA VAL A 425 -1.87 -16.19 -20.64
C VAL A 425 -3.24 -16.80 -21.00
N LEU A 426 -4.30 -16.41 -20.29
CA LEU A 426 -5.65 -16.93 -20.55
C LEU A 426 -6.28 -16.33 -21.82
N ASP A 427 -5.87 -15.14 -22.23
CA ASP A 427 -6.34 -14.44 -23.44
C ASP A 427 -5.68 -14.97 -24.73
N GLU A 428 -4.53 -15.65 -24.61
CA GLU A 428 -3.86 -16.35 -25.70
C GLU A 428 -4.69 -17.58 -26.16
N LYS A 429 -5.60 -17.37 -27.11
CA LYS A 429 -6.34 -18.46 -27.79
C LYS A 429 -5.51 -19.17 -28.86
#